data_AF-A0A925JED4-F1
#
_entry.id   AF-A0A925JED4-F1
#
_cell.length_a   1.000
_cell.length_b   1.000
_cell.length_c   1.000
_cell.angle_alpha   90.00
_cell.angle_beta   90.00
_cell.angle_gamma   90.00
#
_symmetry.space_group_name_H-M   'P 1'
#
loop_
_entity.id
_entity.type
_entity.pdbx_description
1 polymer ?
#
loop_
_entity_poly.entity_id
_entity_poly.type
_entity_poly.pdbx_seq_one_letter_code
_entity_poly.pdbx_strand_id
1 'polypeptide(L)'
;MSLRNKLTGAVLSFGLIAATGIAAYAQQPAASDKAAPKAQGESFRGKERRGGRHHRGMHVLRIMQDLNLTEAQQTQTRAIVERFTNSIEPQRQALMEIKKQRDEQGTISEDARRKATELRQQIEESRKQMRTELLAVLTTEQRTQYEKLEQEWKARREEHRSRRGNRGTPPPTEDQL
;
A
#
# COMPACT_ATOMS: atom_id res chain seq x y z
N MET A 1 45.62 -24.08 7.73
CA MET A 1 44.79 -25.00 8.52
C MET A 1 43.38 -24.96 7.97
N SER A 2 42.98 -26.02 7.28
CA SER A 2 41.68 -26.19 6.63
C SER A 2 40.75 -26.98 7.55
N LEU A 3 39.61 -26.42 7.93
CA LEU A 3 38.51 -27.19 8.51
C LEU A 3 37.21 -26.84 7.79
N ARG A 4 36.88 -27.76 6.88
CA ARG A 4 35.61 -27.89 6.17
C ARG A 4 34.64 -28.61 7.11
N ASN A 5 33.54 -27.97 7.50
CA ASN A 5 32.41 -28.69 8.09
C ASN A 5 31.23 -28.66 7.12
N LYS A 6 31.02 -29.82 6.46
CA LYS A 6 29.80 -30.20 5.76
C LYS A 6 28.96 -31.01 6.75
N LEU A 7 27.74 -30.55 7.07
CA LEU A 7 26.70 -31.36 7.71
C LEU A 7 25.35 -30.85 7.19
N THR A 8 24.83 -31.53 6.16
CA THR A 8 23.71 -32.51 6.23
C THR A 8 22.35 -31.84 6.39
N GLY A 9 21.59 -31.87 5.31
CA GLY A 9 20.22 -31.39 5.26
C GLY A 9 19.28 -32.26 6.10
N ALA A 10 18.28 -31.60 6.66
CA ALA A 10 17.10 -32.23 7.23
C ALA A 10 15.90 -31.81 6.39
N VAL A 11 15.40 -32.74 5.57
CA VAL A 11 14.10 -32.67 4.92
C VAL A 11 13.05 -32.94 6.00
N LEU A 12 12.27 -31.93 6.36
CA LEU A 12 11.06 -32.11 7.16
C LEU A 12 9.87 -32.13 6.21
N SER A 13 9.57 -33.34 5.73
CA SER A 13 8.31 -33.70 5.08
C SER A 13 7.19 -33.71 6.12
N PHE A 14 6.29 -32.72 6.05
CA PHE A 14 4.96 -32.82 6.65
C PHE A 14 3.94 -33.07 5.55
N GLY A 15 3.44 -34.30 5.51
CA GLY A 15 2.19 -34.64 4.86
C GLY A 15 1.31 -35.40 5.85
N LEU A 16 0.07 -34.93 6.05
CA LEU A 16 -1.12 -35.78 6.19
C LEU A 16 -2.42 -34.94 6.19
N ILE A 17 -3.17 -35.06 5.09
CA ILE A 17 -4.61 -35.37 4.95
C ILE A 17 -5.63 -34.83 5.98
N ALA A 18 -6.67 -34.14 5.48
CA ALA A 18 -8.09 -34.53 5.69
C ALA A 18 -9.04 -33.71 4.79
N ALA A 19 -9.75 -34.42 3.91
CA ALA A 19 -10.91 -33.93 3.16
C ALA A 19 -12.19 -34.13 3.98
N THR A 20 -13.11 -33.15 3.93
CA THR A 20 -14.58 -33.20 4.22
C THR A 20 -15.03 -31.72 4.34
N GLY A 21 -16.18 -31.24 3.87
CA GLY A 21 -17.35 -31.84 3.25
C GLY A 21 -18.20 -30.76 2.58
N ILE A 22 -19.24 -31.22 1.90
CA ILE A 22 -20.14 -30.51 0.98
C ILE A 22 -20.96 -29.43 1.69
N ALA A 23 -21.07 -28.24 1.09
CA ALA A 23 -22.17 -27.30 1.35
C ALA A 23 -22.95 -27.08 0.05
N ALA A 24 -24.09 -27.77 -0.05
CA ALA A 24 -25.12 -27.50 -1.02
C ALA A 24 -25.84 -26.21 -0.65
N TYR A 25 -25.86 -25.23 -1.55
CA TYR A 25 -26.80 -24.11 -1.47
C TYR A 25 -27.86 -24.27 -2.54
N ALA A 26 -29.08 -24.55 -2.09
CA ALA A 26 -30.29 -24.55 -2.89
C ALA A 26 -30.78 -23.11 -3.14
N GLN A 27 -31.19 -22.87 -4.39
CA GLN A 27 -32.24 -21.98 -4.89
C GLN A 27 -32.54 -20.67 -4.15
N GLN A 28 -32.47 -19.57 -4.92
CA GLN A 28 -33.57 -18.60 -4.92
C GLN A 28 -33.75 -17.99 -6.32
N PRO A 29 -34.91 -18.15 -6.97
CA PRO A 29 -35.26 -17.42 -8.17
C PRO A 29 -35.90 -16.07 -7.79
N ALA A 30 -35.41 -14.98 -8.35
CA ALA A 30 -36.13 -13.72 -8.38
C ALA A 30 -36.36 -13.34 -9.84
N ALA A 31 -37.62 -13.38 -10.24
CA ALA A 31 -38.10 -12.87 -11.51
C ALA A 31 -38.15 -11.34 -11.51
N SER A 32 -38.30 -10.82 -12.73
CA SER A 32 -38.91 -9.55 -13.11
C SER A 32 -38.01 -8.33 -13.32
N ASP A 33 -37.76 -8.12 -14.62
CA ASP A 33 -38.40 -7.06 -15.43
C ASP A 33 -37.67 -5.73 -15.70
N LYS A 34 -37.76 -5.39 -16.98
CA LYS A 34 -37.67 -4.07 -17.64
C LYS A 34 -36.28 -3.52 -17.94
N ALA A 35 -35.86 -3.81 -19.17
CA ALA A 35 -34.86 -3.05 -19.91
C ALA A 35 -35.29 -1.57 -20.06
N ALA A 36 -34.32 -0.68 -19.84
CA ALA A 36 -34.43 0.76 -19.72
C ALA A 36 -34.62 1.50 -21.06
N PRO A 37 -35.24 2.70 -21.07
CA PRO A 37 -35.09 3.64 -22.17
C PRO A 37 -33.69 4.30 -22.14
N LYS A 38 -33.06 4.39 -23.32
CA LYS A 38 -31.76 5.01 -23.53
C LYS A 38 -31.86 6.53 -23.35
N ALA A 39 -31.24 7.07 -22.30
CA ALA A 39 -31.01 8.49 -22.15
C ALA A 39 -29.73 8.91 -22.89
N GLN A 40 -29.92 9.95 -23.69
CA GLN A 40 -29.03 10.57 -24.65
C GLN A 40 -27.83 11.24 -23.96
N GLY A 41 -26.64 11.11 -24.55
CA GLY A 41 -25.41 11.62 -23.99
C GLY A 41 -25.30 13.13 -24.03
N GLU A 42 -25.12 13.73 -22.86
CA GLU A 42 -24.47 15.04 -22.71
C GLU A 42 -23.11 14.84 -22.03
N SER A 43 -22.06 14.95 -22.83
CA SER A 43 -20.68 14.88 -22.38
C SER A 43 -20.31 16.11 -21.55
N PHE A 44 -20.51 16.04 -20.24
CA PHE A 44 -19.82 16.91 -19.28
C PHE A 44 -18.33 16.54 -19.20
N ARG A 45 -17.57 17.04 -20.17
CA ARG A 45 -16.11 17.00 -20.17
C ARG A 45 -15.59 18.10 -19.26
N GLY A 46 -15.64 17.89 -17.94
CA GLY A 46 -15.26 18.89 -16.95
C GLY A 46 -14.80 18.30 -15.61
N LYS A 47 -13.47 18.31 -15.39
CA LYS A 47 -12.78 18.11 -14.10
C LYS A 47 -12.88 16.73 -13.42
N GLU A 48 -12.27 15.72 -14.04
CA GLU A 48 -11.61 14.63 -13.28
C GLU A 48 -10.09 14.83 -13.30
N ARG A 49 -9.63 15.83 -12.55
CA ARG A 49 -8.26 15.84 -12.01
C ARG A 49 -8.34 15.50 -10.52
N ARG A 50 -8.97 14.37 -10.18
CA ARG A 50 -8.84 13.79 -8.84
C ARG A 50 -7.43 13.22 -8.73
N GLY A 51 -6.58 14.02 -8.10
CA GLY A 51 -5.15 13.81 -7.99
C GLY A 51 -4.78 12.41 -7.48
N GLY A 52 -3.86 11.77 -8.22
CA GLY A 52 -3.12 10.58 -7.81
C GLY A 52 -2.24 10.82 -6.59
N ARG A 53 -2.87 10.98 -5.42
CA ARG A 53 -2.20 11.31 -4.17
C ARG A 53 -2.65 10.42 -3.00
N HIS A 54 -2.79 9.11 -3.21
CA HIS A 54 -3.20 8.20 -2.13
C HIS A 54 -2.38 6.92 -1.98
N HIS A 55 -1.12 6.87 -2.46
CA HIS A 55 -0.23 5.72 -2.20
C HIS A 55 1.15 6.11 -1.64
N ARG A 56 1.24 7.19 -0.86
CA ARG A 56 2.44 7.44 -0.04
C ARG A 56 2.39 6.53 1.20
N GLY A 57 2.91 5.32 1.07
CA GLY A 57 3.10 4.45 2.23
C GLY A 57 3.20 2.95 1.94
N MET A 58 2.80 2.50 0.75
CA MET A 58 2.72 1.07 0.42
C MET A 58 3.73 0.64 -0.66
N HIS A 59 4.89 1.30 -0.74
CA HIS A 59 5.89 0.95 -1.76
C HIS A 59 6.52 -0.43 -1.50
N VAL A 60 6.63 -0.84 -0.24
CA VAL A 60 7.09 -2.19 0.13
C VAL A 60 6.21 -3.26 -0.53
N LEU A 61 4.88 -3.10 -0.46
CA LEU A 61 3.94 -4.06 -1.06
C LEU A 61 4.01 -4.06 -2.58
N ARG A 62 4.20 -2.89 -3.20
CA ARG A 62 4.37 -2.80 -4.65
C ARG A 62 5.63 -3.54 -5.09
N ILE A 63 6.75 -3.34 -4.39
CA ILE A 63 8.00 -4.06 -4.70
C ILE A 63 7.83 -5.56 -4.44
N MET A 64 7.14 -5.96 -3.38
CA MET A 64 6.87 -7.37 -3.10
C MET A 64 6.00 -8.05 -4.16
N GLN A 65 5.11 -7.32 -4.85
CA GLN A 65 4.34 -7.84 -5.98
C GLN A 65 5.22 -8.14 -7.21
N ASP A 66 6.33 -7.42 -7.34
CA ASP A 66 7.32 -7.65 -8.41
C ASP A 66 8.27 -8.81 -8.07
N LEU A 67 8.17 -9.37 -6.86
CA LEU A 67 8.87 -10.60 -6.47
C LEU A 67 8.01 -11.82 -6.80
N ASN A 68 8.66 -12.89 -7.24
CA ASN A 68 8.03 -14.19 -7.42
C ASN A 68 7.77 -14.87 -6.06
N LEU A 69 6.78 -14.38 -5.30
CA LEU A 69 6.39 -14.93 -4.01
C LEU A 69 5.61 -16.23 -4.16
N THR A 70 5.91 -17.22 -3.31
CA THR A 70 5.10 -18.45 -3.22
C THR A 70 3.71 -18.16 -2.67
N GLU A 71 2.73 -19.03 -2.91
CA GLU A 71 1.36 -18.87 -2.37
C GLU A 71 1.34 -18.76 -0.85
N ALA A 72 2.19 -19.52 -0.16
CA ALA A 72 2.36 -19.44 1.29
C ALA A 72 2.88 -18.06 1.72
N GLN A 73 3.90 -17.53 1.04
CA GLN A 73 4.43 -16.18 1.32
C GLN A 73 3.40 -15.09 1.01
N GLN A 74 2.61 -15.24 -0.05
CA GLN A 74 1.53 -14.30 -0.38
C GLN A 74 0.45 -14.30 0.70
N THR A 75 0.08 -15.46 1.20
CA THR A 75 -0.92 -15.60 2.28
C THR A 75 -0.42 -14.94 3.57
N GLN A 76 0.83 -15.20 3.96
CA GLN A 76 1.46 -14.56 5.12
C GLN A 76 1.55 -13.04 4.96
N THR A 77 1.94 -12.56 3.76
CA THR A 77 1.99 -11.13 3.43
C THR A 77 0.63 -10.47 3.62
N ARG A 78 -0.45 -11.09 3.11
CA ARG A 78 -1.82 -10.57 3.27
C ARG A 78 -2.24 -10.51 4.73
N ALA A 79 -1.99 -11.57 5.50
CA ALA A 79 -2.30 -11.61 6.92
C ALA A 79 -1.58 -10.52 7.72
N ILE A 80 -0.28 -10.28 7.44
CA ILE A 80 0.50 -9.20 8.05
C ILE A 80 -0.13 -7.85 7.71
N VAL A 81 -0.41 -7.59 6.42
CA VAL A 81 -0.98 -6.31 5.97
C VAL A 81 -2.34 -6.06 6.59
N GLU A 82 -3.21 -7.07 6.64
CA GLU A 82 -4.54 -6.95 7.22
C GLU A 82 -4.48 -6.64 8.71
N ARG A 83 -3.66 -7.39 9.46
CA ARG A 83 -3.48 -7.17 10.90
C ARG A 83 -3.01 -5.74 11.21
N PHE A 84 -2.00 -5.25 10.48
CA PHE A 84 -1.50 -3.89 10.67
C PHE A 84 -2.46 -2.81 10.17
N THR A 85 -3.23 -3.09 9.12
CA THR A 85 -4.25 -2.14 8.62
C THR A 85 -5.36 -1.98 9.66
N ASN A 86 -5.84 -3.09 10.22
CA ASN A 86 -6.85 -3.08 11.26
C ASN A 86 -6.35 -2.42 12.55
N SER A 87 -5.08 -2.64 12.93
CA SER A 87 -4.53 -2.07 14.16
C SER A 87 -4.36 -0.55 14.13
N ILE A 88 -4.16 0.05 12.93
CA ILE A 88 -3.99 1.50 12.77
C ILE A 88 -5.26 2.23 12.35
N GLU A 89 -6.36 1.50 12.15
CA GLU A 89 -7.60 2.08 11.62
C GLU A 89 -8.20 3.16 12.53
N PRO A 90 -8.23 3.01 13.87
CA PRO A 90 -8.69 4.08 14.76
C PRO A 90 -7.88 5.38 14.61
N GLN A 91 -6.56 5.27 14.45
CA GLN A 91 -5.68 6.42 14.27
C GLN A 91 -5.91 7.10 12.91
N ARG A 92 -6.21 6.31 11.87
CA ARG A 92 -6.57 6.83 10.54
C ARG A 92 -7.90 7.58 10.58
N GLN A 93 -8.90 7.04 11.27
CA GLN A 93 -10.20 7.68 11.44
C GLN A 93 -10.06 9.00 12.19
N ALA A 94 -9.33 9.02 13.31
CA ALA A 94 -9.06 10.25 14.05
C ALA A 94 -8.32 11.31 13.21
N LEU A 95 -7.36 10.92 12.36
CA LEU A 95 -6.72 11.85 11.43
C LEU A 95 -7.68 12.37 10.35
N MET A 96 -8.62 11.55 9.89
CA MET A 96 -9.63 11.94 8.92
C MET A 96 -10.60 12.96 9.52
N GLU A 97 -10.99 12.78 10.78
CA GLU A 97 -11.83 13.73 11.52
C GLU A 97 -11.12 15.08 11.72
N ILE A 98 -9.86 15.09 12.16
CA ILE A 98 -9.08 16.33 12.31
C ILE A 98 -8.97 17.05 10.95
N LYS A 99 -8.77 16.29 9.87
CA LYS A 99 -8.73 16.85 8.52
C LYS A 99 -10.08 17.45 8.12
N LYS A 100 -11.19 16.76 8.42
CA LYS A 100 -12.54 17.25 8.14
C LYS A 100 -12.82 18.55 8.89
N GLN A 101 -12.49 18.61 10.18
CA GLN A 101 -12.62 19.83 11.00
C GLN A 101 -11.85 21.00 10.39
N ARG A 102 -10.61 20.77 9.95
CA ARG A 102 -9.81 21.78 9.24
C ARG A 102 -10.48 22.25 7.96
N ASP A 103 -11.01 21.32 7.17
CA ASP A 103 -11.60 21.62 5.87
C ASP A 103 -12.92 22.40 6.02
N GLU A 104 -13.66 22.16 7.11
CA GLU A 104 -14.91 22.86 7.45
C GLU A 104 -14.67 24.25 8.08
N GLN A 105 -13.68 24.36 8.98
CA GLN A 105 -13.44 25.57 9.78
C GLN A 105 -12.33 26.46 9.21
N GLY A 106 -11.61 25.99 8.18
CA GLY A 106 -10.44 26.67 7.60
C GLY A 106 -9.18 26.64 8.47
N THR A 107 -9.29 26.28 9.75
CA THR A 107 -8.19 26.18 10.70
C THR A 107 -8.40 25.01 11.67
N ILE A 108 -7.36 24.65 12.42
CA ILE A 108 -7.43 23.67 13.52
C ILE A 108 -6.66 24.20 14.72
N SER A 109 -7.12 23.83 15.92
CA SER A 109 -6.44 24.18 17.17
C SER A 109 -5.04 23.57 17.25
N GLU A 110 -4.17 24.17 18.05
CA GLU A 110 -2.83 23.63 18.31
C GLU A 110 -2.88 22.23 18.96
N ASP A 111 -3.88 21.95 19.78
CA ASP A 111 -4.11 20.61 20.34
C ASP A 111 -4.41 19.58 19.24
N ALA A 112 -5.26 19.92 18.28
CA ALA A 112 -5.56 19.05 17.15
C ALA A 112 -4.33 18.84 16.26
N ARG A 113 -3.47 19.87 16.10
CA ARG A 113 -2.19 19.75 15.38
C ARG A 113 -1.22 18.80 16.10
N ARG A 114 -1.08 18.93 17.43
CA ARG A 114 -0.26 18.05 18.27
C ARG A 114 -0.75 16.60 18.17
N LYS A 115 -2.05 16.37 18.39
CA LYS A 115 -2.67 15.05 18.25
C LYS A 115 -2.47 14.46 16.85
N ALA A 116 -2.65 15.25 15.79
CA ALA A 116 -2.41 14.79 14.43
C ALA A 116 -0.95 14.41 14.17
N THR A 117 0.00 15.07 14.83
CA THR A 117 1.43 14.74 14.71
C THR A 117 1.73 13.43 15.40
N GLU A 118 1.23 13.24 16.62
CA GLU A 118 1.37 11.99 17.37
C GLU A 118 0.76 10.79 16.64
N LEU A 119 -0.49 10.92 16.15
CA LEU A 119 -1.16 9.86 15.39
C LEU A 119 -0.37 9.48 14.13
N ARG A 120 0.24 10.45 13.45
CA ARG A 120 1.10 10.17 12.29
C ARG A 120 2.35 9.40 12.67
N GLN A 121 2.98 9.72 13.80
CA GLN A 121 4.15 9.00 14.31
C GLN A 121 3.79 7.56 14.66
N GLN A 122 2.68 7.33 15.36
CA GLN A 122 2.19 5.99 15.69
C GLN A 122 1.93 5.16 14.42
N ILE A 123 1.28 5.75 13.41
CA ILE A 123 1.06 5.09 12.12
C ILE A 123 2.40 4.78 11.41
N GLU A 124 3.37 5.70 11.46
CA GLU A 124 4.68 5.49 10.84
C GLU A 124 5.44 4.36 11.52
N GLU A 125 5.42 4.29 12.85
CA GLU A 125 6.06 3.23 13.61
C GLU A 125 5.43 1.87 13.31
N SER A 126 4.10 1.80 13.30
CA SER A 126 3.36 0.60 12.87
C SER A 126 3.74 0.17 11.44
N ARG A 127 3.91 1.13 10.51
CA ARG A 127 4.39 0.82 9.14
C ARG A 127 5.83 0.31 9.11
N LYS A 128 6.71 0.79 9.99
CA LYS A 128 8.10 0.29 10.11
C LYS A 128 8.09 -1.15 10.61
N GLN A 129 7.29 -1.45 11.62
CA GLN A 129 7.12 -2.81 12.15
C GLN A 129 6.54 -3.75 11.08
N MET A 130 5.48 -3.33 10.40
CA MET A 130 4.90 -4.06 9.27
C MET A 130 5.95 -4.37 8.20
N ARG A 131 6.76 -3.37 7.81
CA ARG A 131 7.84 -3.56 6.84
C ARG A 131 8.84 -4.61 7.31
N THR A 132 9.25 -4.58 8.59
CA THR A 132 10.19 -5.57 9.14
C THR A 132 9.63 -6.98 9.03
N GLU A 133 8.37 -7.20 9.40
CA GLU A 133 7.72 -8.51 9.30
C GLU A 133 7.56 -8.98 7.86
N LEU A 134 7.18 -8.08 6.96
CA LEU A 134 7.09 -8.38 5.54
C LEU A 134 8.43 -8.83 4.94
N LEU A 135 9.54 -8.19 5.34
CA LEU A 135 10.87 -8.57 4.90
C LEU A 135 11.38 -9.86 5.54
N ALA A 136 10.77 -10.32 6.63
CA ALA A 136 11.10 -11.61 7.26
C ALA A 136 10.46 -12.80 6.54
N VAL A 137 9.41 -12.57 5.73
CA VAL A 137 8.76 -13.60 4.90
C VAL A 137 9.61 -13.98 3.69
N LEU A 138 10.50 -13.09 3.24
CA LEU A 138 11.34 -13.28 2.05
C LEU A 138 12.51 -14.23 2.31
N THR A 139 12.88 -15.01 1.30
CA THR A 139 14.16 -15.74 1.32
C THR A 139 15.34 -14.77 1.17
N THR A 140 16.56 -15.25 1.43
CA THR A 140 17.79 -14.46 1.27
C THR A 140 17.94 -13.92 -0.16
N GLU A 141 17.63 -14.73 -1.17
CA GLU A 141 17.71 -14.36 -2.58
C GLU A 141 16.65 -13.30 -2.92
N GLN A 142 15.41 -13.49 -2.45
CA GLN A 142 14.32 -12.53 -2.64
C GLN A 142 14.60 -11.20 -1.93
N ARG A 143 15.25 -11.22 -0.75
CA ARG A 143 15.66 -10.00 -0.05
C ARG A 143 16.70 -9.21 -0.84
N THR A 144 17.67 -9.88 -1.45
CA THR A 144 18.64 -9.25 -2.35
C THR A 144 17.95 -8.58 -3.54
N GLN A 145 16.97 -9.26 -4.16
CA GLN A 145 16.18 -8.69 -5.26
C GLN A 145 15.34 -7.49 -4.80
N TYR A 146 14.72 -7.59 -3.62
CA TYR A 146 13.96 -6.50 -3.02
C TYR A 146 14.82 -5.23 -2.84
N GLU A 147 16.05 -5.37 -2.34
CA GLU A 147 16.95 -4.23 -2.12
C GLU A 147 17.30 -3.53 -3.44
N LYS A 148 17.56 -4.30 -4.50
CA LYS A 148 17.80 -3.75 -5.84
C LYS A 148 16.58 -2.97 -6.35
N LEU A 149 15.39 -3.58 -6.29
CA LEU A 149 14.15 -2.92 -6.71
C LEU A 149 13.84 -1.69 -5.86
N GLU A 150 14.14 -1.71 -4.57
CA GLU A 150 13.97 -0.54 -3.70
C GLU A 150 14.89 0.61 -4.10
N GLN A 151 16.16 0.33 -4.44
CA GLN A 151 17.09 1.34 -4.94
C GLN A 151 16.61 1.96 -6.25
N GLU A 152 16.22 1.13 -7.22
CA GLU A 152 15.65 1.60 -8.49
C GLU A 152 14.40 2.46 -8.28
N TRP A 153 13.52 2.02 -7.38
CA TRP A 153 12.32 2.78 -7.06
C TRP A 153 12.62 4.12 -6.37
N LYS A 154 13.61 4.16 -5.48
CA LYS A 154 14.10 5.42 -4.87
C LYS A 154 14.65 6.37 -5.92
N ALA A 155 15.50 5.88 -6.84
CA ALA A 155 16.08 6.66 -7.92
C ALA A 155 14.99 7.26 -8.85
N ARG A 156 14.04 6.43 -9.31
CA ARG A 156 12.90 6.89 -10.11
C ARG A 156 12.08 7.95 -9.37
N ARG A 157 11.85 7.75 -8.07
CA ARG A 157 11.09 8.71 -7.26
C ARG A 157 11.81 10.06 -7.14
N GLU A 158 13.12 10.05 -6.99
CA GLU A 158 13.96 11.25 -6.96
C GLU A 158 13.94 11.99 -8.30
N GLU A 159 14.11 11.26 -9.41
CA GLU A 159 14.00 11.82 -10.76
C GLU A 159 12.61 12.46 -11.01
N HIS A 160 11.54 11.78 -10.61
CA HIS A 160 10.20 12.36 -10.70
C HIS A 160 10.03 13.60 -9.81
N ARG A 161 10.74 13.69 -8.68
CA ARG A 161 10.72 14.86 -7.80
C ARG A 161 11.49 16.02 -8.44
N SER A 162 12.68 15.80 -8.99
CA SER A 162 13.47 16.86 -9.65
C SER A 162 12.75 17.42 -10.88
N ARG A 163 12.15 16.56 -11.72
CA ARG A 163 11.34 16.99 -12.87
C ARG A 163 10.10 17.80 -12.48
N ARG A 164 9.52 17.58 -11.29
CA ARG A 164 8.38 18.37 -10.79
C ARG A 164 8.83 19.65 -10.09
N GLY A 165 9.98 19.66 -9.43
CA GLY A 165 10.58 20.87 -8.86
C GLY A 165 10.95 21.88 -9.93
N ASN A 166 11.52 21.42 -11.06
CA ASN A 166 11.96 22.28 -12.16
C ASN A 166 10.81 22.85 -13.03
N ARG A 167 9.57 22.39 -12.84
CA ARG A 167 8.38 22.94 -13.51
C ARG A 167 7.69 24.06 -12.71
N GLY A 168 8.23 24.41 -11.54
CA GLY A 168 7.69 25.45 -10.65
C GLY A 168 8.43 26.79 -10.69
N THR A 169 9.60 26.86 -11.33
CA THR A 169 10.32 28.11 -11.58
C THR A 169 9.91 28.65 -12.95
N PRO A 170 9.20 29.80 -13.05
CA PRO A 170 9.04 30.48 -14.33
C PRO A 170 10.44 30.83 -14.88
N PRO A 171 10.66 30.78 -16.21
CA PRO A 171 11.92 31.25 -16.79
C PRO A 171 12.16 32.70 -16.37
N PRO A 172 13.42 33.13 -16.13
CA PRO A 172 13.70 34.55 -15.91
C PRO A 172 13.21 35.30 -17.13
N THR A 173 12.29 36.25 -16.92
CA THR A 173 11.84 37.14 -17.98
C THR A 173 13.05 37.97 -18.41
N GLU A 174 13.59 37.71 -19.60
CA GLU A 174 14.64 38.50 -20.25
C GLU A 174 14.09 39.85 -20.75
N ASP A 175 13.39 40.61 -19.90
CA ASP A 175 12.87 41.95 -20.21
C ASP A 175 13.35 42.98 -19.16
N GLN A 176 14.66 42.99 -18.89
CA GLN A 176 15.33 44.15 -18.28
C GLN A 176 16.60 44.48 -19.05
N LEU A 177 16.43 45.07 -20.24
CA LEU A 177 17.35 46.05 -20.84
C LEU A 177 16.53 47.12 -21.56
#